data_AF-A0A371MQP5-F1
#
_entry.id   AF-A0A371MQP5-F1
#
_cell.length_a   1.000
_cell.length_b   1.000
_cell.length_c   1.000
_cell.angle_alpha   90.00
_cell.angle_beta   90.00
_cell.angle_gamma   90.00
#
_symmetry.space_group_name_H-M   'P 1'
#
loop_
_entity.id
_entity.type
_entity.pdbx_description
1 polymer ?
#
loop_
_entity_poly.entity_id
_entity_poly.type
_entity_poly.pdbx_seq_one_letter_code
_entity_poly.pdbx_strand_id
1 'polypeptide(L)' 'MPLSASAYHSLFEADPDGLVLLDSPAGVVRECNQQFCGVVGRQRDDLVG' A
#
# COMPACT_ATOMS: atom_id res chain seq x y z
N MET A 1 11.36 -17.02 9.93
CA MET A 1 10.19 -17.48 9.15
C MET A 1 9.73 -16.33 8.28
N PRO A 2 9.78 -16.43 6.94
CA PRO A 2 9.18 -15.41 6.09
C PRO A 2 7.65 -15.44 6.29
N LEU A 3 7.03 -14.26 6.33
CA LEU A 3 5.57 -14.15 6.28
C LEU A 3 5.09 -14.73 4.95
N SER A 4 3.98 -15.46 4.95
CA SER A 4 3.32 -15.82 3.70
C SER A 4 2.82 -14.53 3.02
N ALA A 5 2.77 -14.53 1.68
CA ALA A 5 2.25 -13.38 0.93
C ALA A 5 0.84 -12.96 1.38
N SER A 6 0.01 -13.94 1.77
CA SER A 6 -1.32 -13.68 2.34
C SER A 6 -1.28 -13.01 3.71
N ALA A 7 -0.40 -13.46 4.62
CA ALA A 7 -0.28 -12.86 5.94
C ALA A 7 0.27 -11.43 5.86
N TYR A 8 1.21 -11.19 4.94
CA TYR A 8 1.69 -9.86 4.63
C TYR A 8 0.55 -8.94 4.18
N HIS A 9 -0.23 -9.37 3.18
CA HIS A 9 -1.34 -8.56 2.66
C HIS A 9 -2.42 -8.29 3.73
N SER A 10 -2.74 -9.27 4.57
CA SER A 10 -3.69 -9.06 5.67
C SER A 10 -3.21 -8.02 6.68
N LEU A 11 -1.92 -8.04 7.03
CA LEU A 11 -1.34 -7.05 7.95
C LEU A 11 -1.27 -5.66 7.29
N PHE A 12 -0.85 -5.60 6.04
CA PHE A 12 -0.74 -4.36 5.27
C PHE A 12 -2.08 -3.64 5.14
N GLU A 13 -3.17 -4.39 4.91
CA GLU A 13 -4.51 -3.83 4.75
C GLU A 13 -5.20 -3.54 6.10
N ALA A 14 -4.87 -4.31 7.14
CA ALA A 14 -5.45 -4.12 8.48
C ALA A 14 -4.77 -2.99 9.27
N ASP A 15 -3.63 -2.50 8.82
CA ASP A 15 -2.89 -1.44 9.49
C ASP A 15 -3.74 -0.15 9.57
N PRO A 16 -3.88 0.48 10.75
CA PRO A 16 -4.64 1.72 10.89
C PRO A 16 -3.95 2.90 10.19
N ASP A 17 -2.63 2.85 9.99
CA ASP A 17 -1.89 3.89 9.29
C ASP A 17 -1.93 3.69 7.77
N GLY A 18 -1.82 4.80 7.04
CA GLY A 18 -1.71 4.77 5.59
C GLY A 18 -0.36 4.22 5.15
N LEU A 19 -0.34 3.02 4.58
CA LEU A 19 0.87 2.36 4.07
C LEU A 19 0.97 2.46 2.55
N VAL A 20 2.19 2.72 2.09
CA VAL A 20 2.53 2.82 0.68
C VAL A 20 3.88 2.18 0.39
N LEU A 21 3.93 1.38 -0.68
CA LEU A 21 5.15 0.84 -1.27
C LEU A 21 5.53 1.71 -2.45
N LEU A 22 6.70 2.32 -2.35
CA LEU A 22 7.25 3.19 -3.38
C LEU A 22 8.45 2.50 -4.05
N ASP A 23 8.47 2.51 -5.37
CA ASP A 23 9.67 2.22 -6.12
C ASP A 23 10.58 3.45 -6.07
N SER A 24 11.57 3.44 -5.18
CA SER A 24 12.46 4.59 -4.93
C SER A 24 13.12 5.16 -6.20
N PRO A 25 13.72 4.37 -7.11
CA PRO A 25 14.31 4.92 -8.32
C PRO A 25 13.31 5.51 -9.32
N ALA A 26 12.09 4.98 -9.39
CA ALA A 26 11.06 5.49 -10.31
C ALA A 26 10.17 6.58 -9.70
N GLY A 27 10.10 6.66 -8.36
CA GLY A 27 9.18 7.53 -7.63
C GLY A 27 7.71 7.10 -7.76
N VAL A 28 7.46 5.86 -8.16
CA VAL A 28 6.11 5.37 -8.47
C VAL A 28 5.58 4.52 -7.32
N VAL A 29 4.30 4.69 -6.99
CA VAL A 29 3.62 3.86 -6.02
C VAL A 29 3.34 2.49 -6.63
N ARG A 30 3.90 1.45 -6.03
CA ARG A 30 3.66 0.06 -6.43
C ARG A 30 2.40 -0.50 -5.79
N GLU A 31 2.10 -0.05 -4.57
CA GLU A 31 0.97 -0.55 -3.79
C GLU A 31 0.67 0.40 -2.63
N CYS A 32 -0.60 0.53 -2.27
CA CYS A 32 -1.05 1.29 -1.11
C CYS A 32 -2.30 0.66 -0.49
N ASN A 33 -2.43 0.72 0.83
CA ASN A 33 -3.62 0.21 1.52
C ASN A 33 -4.79 1.18 1.40
N GLN A 34 -6.00 0.75 1.80
CA GLN A 34 -7.19 1.57 1.76
C GLN A 34 -7.09 2.82 2.64
N GLN A 35 -6.39 2.74 3.77
CA GLN A 35 -6.15 3.83 4.70
C GLN A 35 -5.36 4.94 4.01
N PHE A 36 -4.31 4.60 3.26
CA PHE A 36 -3.53 5.55 2.47
C PHE A 36 -4.39 6.23 1.39
N CYS A 37 -5.23 5.46 0.69
CA CYS A 37 -6.19 6.00 -0.27
C CYS A 37 -7.13 7.02 0.39
N GLY A 38 -7.59 6.73 1.62
CA GLY A 38 -8.42 7.62 2.43
C GLY A 38 -7.71 8.91 2.83
N VAL A 39 -6.43 8.83 3.22
CA VAL A 39 -5.62 10.01 3.58
C VAL A 39 -5.35 10.90 2.36
N VAL A 40 -5.02 10.30 1.22
CA VAL A 40 -4.73 11.03 -0.02
C VAL A 40 -6.00 11.51 -0.72
N GLY A 41 -7.15 10.89 -0.44
CA GLY A 41 -8.44 11.22 -1.06
C GLY A 41 -8.53 10.80 -2.52
N ARG A 42 -7.74 9.81 -2.95
CA ARG A 42 -7.70 9.27 -4.31
C ARG A 42 -7.90 7.76 -4.28
N GLN A 43 -8.43 7.21 -5.38
CA GLN A 43 -8.56 5.76 -5.48
C GLN A 43 -7.20 5.12 -5.75
N ARG A 44 -7.06 3.85 -5.36
CA ARG A 44 -5.82 3.08 -5.55
C ARG A 44 -5.36 3.09 -7.01
N ASP A 45 -6.30 3.01 -7.95
CA ASP A 45 -6.01 3.02 -9.39
C ASP A 45 -5.44 4.35 -9.90
N ASP A 46 -5.66 5.46 -9.19
CA ASP A 46 -5.06 6.76 -9.51
C ASP A 46 -3.66 6.93 -8.92
N LEU A 47 -3.32 6.09 -7.93
CA LEU A 47 -2.09 6.19 -7.15
C LEU A 47 -1.06 5.18 -7.65
N VAL A 48 -1.48 3.95 -7.92
CA VAL A 48 -0.61 2.83 -8.29
C VAL A 48 -0.26 2.85 -9.78
N GLY A 49 1.02 2.70 -10.11
CA GLY A 49 1.54 2.75 -11.48
C GLY A 49 2.87 2.01 -11.71
#